data_AF-A0A9X2L2V3-F1
#
_entry.id   AF-A0A9X2L2V3-F1
#
_cell.length_a   1.000
_cell.length_b   1.000
_cell.length_c   1.000
_cell.angle_alpha   90.00
_cell.angle_beta   90.00
_cell.angle_gamma   90.00
#
_symmetry.space_group_name_H-M   'P 1'
#
loop_
_entity.id
_entity.type
_entity.pdbx_description
1 polymer ?
#
loop_
_entity_poly.entity_id
_entity_poly.type
_entity_poly.pdbx_seq_one_letter_code
_entity_poly.pdbx_strand_id
1 'polypeptide(L)' 'MSIRIPDEKRKKLKAIASLEGKSMSGLVSELIDEYVDDAMKRLEEEGDIAQIMKVSEPSFSEWDNDEDEVYNDL' A
#
# COMPACT_ATOMS: atom_id res chain seq x y z
N MET A 1 8.63 -1.78 5.04
CA MET A 1 8.02 -3.03 4.54
C MET A 1 8.81 -3.59 3.36
N SER A 2 8.96 -4.92 3.25
CA SER A 2 9.64 -5.58 2.12
C SER A 2 8.73 -6.60 1.45
N ILE A 3 8.46 -6.43 0.16
CA ILE A 3 7.64 -7.36 -0.63
C ILE A 3 8.56 -8.27 -1.44
N ARG A 4 8.35 -9.60 -1.34
CA ARG A 4 9.09 -10.57 -2.16
C ARG A 4 8.40 -10.72 -3.51
N ILE A 5 9.09 -10.31 -4.56
CA ILE A 5 8.63 -10.42 -5.94
C ILE A 5 9.51 -11.47 -6.66
N PRO A 6 8.92 -12.41 -7.41
CA PRO A 6 9.67 -13.34 -8.24
C PRO A 6 10.68 -12.62 -9.14
N ASP A 7 11.87 -13.19 -9.27
CA ASP A 7 13.01 -12.53 -9.90
C ASP A 7 12.73 -12.13 -11.36
N GLU A 8 12.02 -12.98 -12.09
CA GLU A 8 11.60 -12.71 -13.47
C GLU A 8 10.68 -11.48 -13.57
N LYS A 9 9.67 -11.39 -12.69
CA LYS A 9 8.73 -10.27 -12.65
C LYS A 9 9.44 -8.97 -12.27
N ARG A 10 10.36 -9.03 -11.31
CA ARG A 10 11.19 -7.89 -10.91
C ARG A 10 12.02 -7.35 -12.07
N LYS A 11 12.63 -8.22 -12.87
CA LYS A 11 13.41 -7.81 -14.05
C LYS A 11 12.55 -7.10 -15.10
N LYS A 12 11.35 -7.64 -15.38
CA LYS A 12 10.39 -7.04 -16.31
C LYS A 12 9.94 -5.66 -15.82
N LEU A 13 9.54 -5.54 -14.56
CA LEU A 13 9.16 -4.26 -13.94
C LEU A 13 10.27 -3.22 -14.04
N LYS A 14 11.52 -3.62 -13.79
CA LYS A 14 12.66 -2.70 -13.90
C LYS A 14 12.88 -2.19 -15.32
N ALA A 15 12.71 -3.06 -16.32
CA ALA A 15 12.80 -2.65 -17.72
C ALA A 15 11.67 -1.67 -18.09
N ILE A 16 10.44 -1.96 -17.67
CA ILE A 16 9.27 -1.09 -17.87
C ILE A 16 9.49 0.27 -17.22
N ALA A 17 9.87 0.31 -15.93
CA ALA A 17 10.15 1.54 -15.22
C ALA A 17 11.21 2.39 -15.94
N SER A 18 12.28 1.75 -16.43
CA SER A 18 13.32 2.44 -17.20
C SER A 18 12.82 3.00 -18.53
N LEU A 19 11.90 2.33 -19.21
CA LEU A 19 11.31 2.79 -20.48
C LEU A 19 10.34 3.95 -20.26
N GLU A 20 9.61 3.95 -19.15
CA GLU A 20 8.67 5.01 -18.77
C GLU A 20 9.34 6.20 -18.08
N GLY A 21 10.65 6.14 -17.82
CA GLY A 21 11.38 7.18 -17.10
C GLY A 21 11.00 7.27 -15.61
N LYS A 22 10.42 6.19 -15.06
CA LYS A 22 9.96 6.11 -13.67
C LYS A 22 10.96 5.35 -12.80
N SER A 23 10.96 5.64 -11.52
CA SER A 23 11.67 4.81 -10.54
C SER A 23 10.90 3.50 -10.29
N MET A 24 11.60 2.45 -9.89
CA MET A 24 10.97 1.17 -9.54
C MET A 24 9.93 1.34 -8.42
N SER A 25 10.23 2.19 -7.44
CA SER A 25 9.31 2.51 -6.35
C SER A 25 8.10 3.29 -6.86
N GLY A 26 8.30 4.29 -7.73
CA GLY A 26 7.20 5.09 -8.28
C GLY A 26 6.22 4.23 -9.09
N LEU A 27 6.74 3.37 -9.97
CA LEU A 27 5.90 2.45 -10.74
C LEU A 27 5.11 1.50 -9.81
N VAL A 28 5.74 0.98 -8.76
CA VAL A 28 5.06 0.07 -7.82
C VAL A 28 4.00 0.81 -7.00
N SER A 29 4.27 2.05 -6.57
CA SER A 29 3.30 2.88 -5.87
C SER A 29 2.07 3.16 -6.73
N GLU A 30 2.25 3.61 -7.98
CA GLU A 30 1.14 3.87 -8.90
C GLU A 30 0.27 2.62 -9.12
N LEU A 31 0.90 1.44 -9.31
CA LEU A 31 0.17 0.18 -9.48
C LEU A 31 -0.61 -0.24 -8.22
N ILE A 32 -0.09 0.07 -7.04
CA ILE A 32 -0.78 -0.20 -5.78
C ILE A 32 -1.98 0.74 -5.63
N ASP A 33 -1.78 2.02 -5.88
CA ASP A 33 -2.83 3.04 -5.77
C ASP A 33 -3.99 2.73 -6.72
N GLU A 34 -3.69 2.43 -7.99
CA GLU A 34 -4.70 2.02 -8.98
C GLU A 34 -5.48 0.77 -8.52
N TYR A 35 -4.77 -0.25 -8.02
CA TYR A 35 -5.42 -1.47 -7.55
C TYR A 35 -6.34 -1.21 -6.35
N VAL A 36 -5.90 -0.37 -5.41
CA VAL A 36 -6.68 -0.03 -4.20
C VAL A 36 -7.95 0.73 -4.60
N ASP A 37 -7.84 1.74 -5.46
CA ASP A 37 -8.99 2.52 -5.91
C ASP A 37 -10.02 1.67 -6.65
N ASP A 38 -9.57 0.80 -7.56
CA ASP A 38 -10.46 -0.09 -8.29
C ASP A 38 -11.08 -1.16 -7.39
N ALA A 39 -10.30 -1.70 -6.44
CA ALA A 39 -10.81 -2.65 -5.47
C ALA A 39 -11.85 -2.03 -4.55
N MET A 40 -11.63 -0.78 -4.08
CA MET A 40 -12.61 -0.07 -3.26
C MET A 40 -13.92 0.12 -4.00
N LYS A 41 -13.89 0.63 -5.24
CA LYS A 41 -15.12 0.80 -6.05
C LYS A 41 -15.88 -0.52 -6.24
N ARG A 42 -15.18 -1.60 -6.60
CA ARG A 42 -15.81 -2.91 -6.78
C ARG A 42 -16.45 -3.42 -5.49
N LEU A 43 -15.75 -3.28 -4.37
CA LEU A 43 -16.23 -3.77 -3.07
C LEU A 43 -17.34 -2.87 -2.49
N GLU A 44 -17.40 -1.60 -2.88
CA GLU A 44 -18.55 -0.73 -2.66
C GLU A 44 -19.79 -1.21 -3.40
N GLU A 45 -19.65 -1.56 -4.68
CA GLU A 45 -20.75 -2.09 -5.50
C GLU A 45 -21.25 -3.46 -5.02
N GLU A 46 -20.36 -4.30 -4.51
CA GLU A 46 -20.68 -5.63 -3.98
C GLU A 46 -21.27 -5.58 -2.54
N GLY A 47 -21.26 -4.42 -1.89
CA GLY A 47 -21.77 -4.23 -0.52
C GLY A 47 -20.85 -4.78 0.58
N ASP A 48 -19.60 -5.13 0.25
CA ASP A 48 -18.63 -5.80 1.13
C ASP A 48 -17.68 -4.82 1.86
N ILE A 49 -17.94 -3.50 1.76
CA ILE A 49 -17.18 -2.40 2.40
C ILE A 49 -16.94 -2.66 3.89
N ALA A 50 -17.91 -3.27 4.57
CA ALA A 50 -17.84 -3.60 5.99
C ALA A 50 -16.66 -4.52 6.35
N GLN A 51 -16.12 -5.29 5.39
CA GLN A 51 -14.95 -6.14 5.60
C GLN A 51 -13.62 -5.39 5.43
N ILE A 52 -13.54 -4.40 4.52
CA ILE A 52 -12.32 -3.60 4.33
C ILE A 52 -12.09 -2.66 5.51
N MET A 53 -13.14 -2.00 6.02
CA MET A 53 -13.01 -1.11 7.19
C MET A 53 -12.43 -1.84 8.42
N LYS A 54 -12.67 -3.14 8.57
CA LYS A 54 -12.07 -3.98 9.62
C LYS A 54 -10.58 -4.29 9.41
N VAL A 55 -10.09 -4.23 8.16
CA VAL A 55 -8.67 -4.45 7.83
C VAL A 55 -7.84 -3.16 8.02
N SER A 56 -8.50 -2.00 8.06
CA SER A 56 -7.88 -0.71 8.37
C SER A 56 -7.53 -0.55 9.85
N GLU A 57 -8.31 -1.14 10.77
CA GLU A 57 -8.12 -0.99 12.23
C GLU A 57 -6.71 -1.37 12.74
N PRO A 58 -6.09 -2.49 12.33
CA PRO A 58 -4.76 -2.86 12.80
C PRO A 58 -3.64 -1.95 12.27
N SER A 59 -3.83 -1.34 11.09
CA SER A 59 -2.80 -0.48 10.47
C SER A 59 -2.73 0.90 11.12
N PHE A 60 -3.80 1.32 11.81
CA PHE A 60 -3.80 2.50 12.69
C PHE A 60 -3.31 2.19 14.12
N SER A 61 -3.41 0.92 14.56
CA SER A 61 -2.94 0.50 15.88
C SER A 61 -1.40 0.40 15.98
N GLU A 62 -0.67 0.28 14.85
CA GLU A 62 0.80 0.37 14.85
C GLU A 62 1.34 1.82 14.94
N TRP A 63 0.46 2.83 14.87
CA TRP A 63 0.78 4.22 15.19
C TRP A 63 0.46 4.61 16.63
N ASP A 64 -0.15 3.70 17.41
CA ASP A 64 -0.28 3.85 18.86
C ASP A 64 1.02 3.35 19.50
N ASN A 65 2.09 4.13 19.31
CA ASN A 65 3.37 3.86 19.92
C ASN A 65 3.35 4.52 21.31
N ASP A 66 3.33 3.70 22.36
CA ASP A 66 3.47 4.14 23.77
C ASP A 66 4.75 5.01 24.00
N GLU A 67 5.69 5.04 23.05
CA GLU A 67 6.87 5.92 23.09
C GLU A 67 6.59 7.41 22.77
N ASP A 68 5.43 7.79 22.21
CA ASP A 68 5.09 9.21 21.96
C ASP A 68 4.49 9.92 23.20
N GLU A 69 4.34 9.24 24.35
CA GLU A 69 3.96 9.87 25.62
C GLU A 69 5.09 10.73 26.25
N VAL A 70 6.34 10.58 25.80
CA VAL A 70 7.51 11.25 26.43
C VAL A 70 7.52 12.78 26.23
N TYR A 71 6.74 13.30 25.27
CA TYR A 71 6.63 14.74 25.00
C TYR A 71 5.26 15.36 25.31
N ASN A 72 4.38 14.68 26.06
CA ASN A 72 3.10 15.26 26.44
C ASN A 72 3.17 16.24 27.64
N ASP A 73 4.34 16.37 28.28
CA ASP A 73 4.57 17.24 29.45
C ASP A 73 5.64 18.33 29.22
N LEU A 74 5.90 18.76 27.97
CA LEU A 74 6.85 19.84 27.64
C LEU A 74 6.20 21.04 26.95
#